data_AF-A0A3D0P3J2-F1
#
_entry.id   AF-A0A3D0P3J2-F1
#
_cell.length_a   1.000
_cell.length_b   1.000
_cell.length_c   1.000
_cell.angle_alpha   90.00
_cell.angle_beta   90.00
_cell.angle_gamma   90.00
#
_symmetry.space_group_name_H-M   'P 1'
#
loop_
_entity.id
_entity.type
_entity.pdbx_description
1 polymer ?
#
loop_
_entity_poly.entity_id
_entity_poly.type
_entity_poly.pdbx_seq_one_letter_code
_entity_poly.pdbx_strand_id
1 'polypeptide(L)'
;TYPASTGRNFDELLRVIDSLQLTANYSVATPVNWKDGDDCIIVPAVSNEDAKEKFPAGWKELKPYLRVTPQPNKVKGEGQSA
;
A
#
# COMPACT_ATOMS: atom_id res chain seq x y z
N THR A 1 19.11 -1.30 -16.64
CA THR A 1 18.56 -2.36 -17.53
C THR A 1 19.11 -3.71 -17.13
N TYR A 2 18.27 -4.75 -17.15
CA TYR A 2 18.67 -6.13 -16.85
C TYR A 2 19.49 -6.72 -18.03
N PRO A 3 20.56 -7.51 -17.81
CA PRO A 3 21.41 -8.06 -18.87
C PRO A 3 20.75 -9.22 -19.61
N ALA A 4 21.23 -9.56 -20.81
CA ALA A 4 20.67 -10.67 -21.61
C ALA A 4 20.73 -12.04 -20.91
N SER A 5 21.70 -12.23 -20.01
CA SER A 5 21.85 -13.44 -19.19
C SER A 5 20.87 -13.53 -18.02
N THR A 6 20.08 -12.49 -17.74
CA THR A 6 19.19 -12.44 -16.58
C THR A 6 17.81 -11.92 -16.98
N GLY A 7 16.86 -12.85 -17.08
CA GLY A 7 15.46 -12.56 -17.35
C GLY A 7 14.85 -11.65 -16.27
N ARG A 8 13.80 -10.91 -16.64
CA ARG A 8 13.02 -10.10 -15.70
C ARG A 8 12.06 -10.98 -14.91
N ASN A 9 11.79 -10.58 -13.68
CA ASN A 9 10.66 -11.12 -12.94
C ASN A 9 9.38 -10.39 -13.37
N PHE A 10 8.45 -11.09 -14.02
CA PHE A 10 7.19 -10.50 -14.47
C PHE A 10 6.22 -10.23 -13.33
N ASP A 11 6.27 -11.02 -12.25
CA ASP A 11 5.45 -10.77 -11.07
C ASP A 11 5.82 -9.41 -10.44
N GLU A 12 7.10 -9.03 -10.48
CA GLU A 12 7.55 -7.71 -10.02
C GLU A 12 7.01 -6.58 -10.91
N LEU A 13 6.87 -6.81 -12.22
CA LEU A 13 6.28 -5.79 -13.11
C LEU A 13 4.79 -5.58 -12.79
N LEU A 14 4.03 -6.66 -12.59
CA LEU A 14 2.62 -6.57 -12.20
C LEU A 14 2.47 -5.90 -10.83
N ARG A 15 3.26 -6.33 -9.84
CA ARG A 15 3.26 -5.76 -8.48
C ARG A 15 3.55 -4.25 -8.49
N VAL A 16 4.47 -3.80 -9.34
CA VAL A 16 4.78 -2.37 -9.50
C VAL A 16 3.63 -1.61 -10.15
N ILE A 17 2.95 -2.19 -11.15
CA ILE A 17 1.77 -1.56 -11.77
C ILE A 17 0.65 -1.41 -10.75
N ASP A 18 0.36 -2.44 -9.96
CA ASP A 18 -0.67 -2.39 -8.91
C ASP A 18 -0.35 -1.30 -7.87
N SER A 19 0.92 -1.23 -7.43
CA SER A 19 1.40 -0.18 -6.53
C SER A 19 1.22 1.23 -7.12
N LEU A 20 1.58 1.44 -8.38
CA LEU A 20 1.43 2.73 -9.05
C LEU A 20 -0.06 3.13 -9.19
N GLN A 21 -0.92 2.19 -9.55
CA GLN A 21 -2.35 2.45 -9.65
C GLN A 21 -2.98 2.76 -8.29
N LEU A 22 -2.58 2.04 -7.24
CA LEU A 22 -3.06 2.31 -5.89
C LEU A 22 -2.62 3.70 -5.40
N THR A 23 -1.33 4.02 -5.52
CA THR A 23 -0.78 5.29 -5.03
C THR A 23 -1.20 6.51 -5.85
N ALA A 24 -1.62 6.32 -7.11
CA ALA A 24 -2.22 7.38 -7.92
C ALA A 24 -3.65 7.75 -7.45
N ASN A 25 -4.41 6.78 -6.96
CA ASN A 25 -5.81 6.98 -6.57
C ASN A 25 -5.99 7.26 -5.08
N TYR A 26 -5.04 6.84 -4.24
CA TYR A 26 -5.13 6.95 -2.79
C TYR A 26 -3.86 7.56 -2.22
N SER A 27 -3.99 8.38 -1.16
CA SER A 27 -2.86 9.05 -0.49
C SER A 27 -2.05 8.09 0.40
N VAL A 28 -1.59 6.98 -0.17
CA VAL A 28 -0.80 5.93 0.49
C VAL A 28 0.50 5.65 -0.27
N ALA A 29 1.41 4.96 0.38
CA ALA A 29 2.62 4.37 -0.19
C ALA A 29 2.66 2.87 0.15
N THR A 30 3.15 2.06 -0.79
CA THR A 30 3.31 0.61 -0.59
C THR A 30 4.67 0.31 0.06
N PRO A 31 4.73 -0.38 1.22
CA PRO A 31 5.98 -0.68 1.91
C PRO A 31 6.82 -1.75 1.17
N VAL A 32 8.00 -2.06 1.73
CA VAL A 32 8.87 -3.11 1.20
C VAL A 32 8.14 -4.45 1.13
N ASN A 33 8.33 -5.19 0.04
CA ASN A 33 7.70 -6.49 -0.23
C ASN A 33 6.17 -6.49 -0.24
N TRP A 34 5.52 -5.32 -0.32
CA TRP A 34 4.07 -5.22 -0.39
C TRP A 34 3.49 -5.98 -1.59
N LYS A 35 2.38 -6.68 -1.35
CA LYS A 35 1.51 -7.30 -2.36
C LYS A 35 0.10 -6.71 -2.28
N ASP A 36 -0.66 -6.79 -3.37
CA ASP A 36 -2.06 -6.35 -3.39
C ASP A 36 -2.87 -7.04 -2.28
N GLY A 37 -3.48 -6.25 -1.41
CA GLY A 37 -4.18 -6.65 -0.19
C GLY A 37 -3.41 -6.41 1.12
N ASP A 38 -2.10 -6.17 1.05
CA ASP A 38 -1.28 -5.89 2.22
C ASP A 38 -1.47 -4.46 2.72
N ASP A 39 -1.12 -4.24 3.99
CA ASP A 39 -1.23 -2.94 4.63
C ASP A 39 -0.31 -1.91 3.96
N CYS A 40 -0.79 -0.67 3.90
CA CYS A 40 -0.14 0.46 3.26
C CYS A 40 0.29 1.52 4.29
N ILE A 41 1.11 2.48 3.86
CA ILE A 41 1.56 3.59 4.69
C ILE A 41 0.87 4.87 4.24
N ILE A 42 0.25 5.61 5.15
CA ILE A 42 -0.31 6.93 4.83
C ILE A 42 0.84 7.89 4.54
N VAL A 43 0.79 8.59 3.41
CA VAL A 43 1.88 9.51 3.03
C VAL A 43 2.03 10.62 4.09
N PRO A 44 3.26 11.02 4.45
CA PRO A 44 3.49 12.00 5.53
C PRO A 44 2.82 13.36 5.31
N ALA A 45 2.53 13.72 4.05
CA ALA A 45 1.90 14.99 3.70
C ALA A 45 0.41 15.08 4.10
N VAL A 46 -0.25 13.95 4.42
CA VAL A 46 -1.65 13.94 4.85
C VAL A 46 -1.73 14.25 6.34
N SER A 47 -2.52 15.25 6.75
CA SER A 47 -2.77 15.58 8.15
C SER A 47 -3.54 14.46 8.87
N ASN A 48 -3.58 14.47 10.20
CA ASN A 48 -4.35 13.47 10.94
C ASN A 48 -5.87 13.70 10.81
N GLU A 49 -6.29 14.93 10.54
CA GLU A 49 -7.67 15.31 10.29
C GLU A 49 -8.15 14.74 8.94
N ASP A 50 -7.40 15.00 7.88
CA ASP A 50 -7.68 14.49 6.53
C ASP A 50 -7.61 12.95 6.49
N ALA A 51 -6.70 12.36 7.26
CA ALA A 51 -6.56 10.91 7.34
C ALA A 51 -7.81 10.24 7.90
N LYS A 52 -8.54 10.86 8.85
CA LYS A 52 -9.79 10.31 9.40
C LYS A 52 -10.89 10.21 8.35
N GLU A 53 -10.97 11.20 7.46
CA GLU A 53 -11.96 11.21 6.38
C GLU A 53 -11.60 10.22 5.27
N LYS A 54 -10.32 10.16 4.90
CA LYS A 54 -9.83 9.31 3.79
C LYS A 54 -9.70 7.83 4.15
N PHE A 55 -9.42 7.51 5.42
CA PHE A 55 -9.16 6.15 5.88
C PHE A 55 -10.11 5.77 7.03
N PRO A 56 -11.39 5.47 6.71
CA PRO A 56 -12.41 5.16 7.72
C PRO A 56 -12.14 3.87 8.50
N ALA A 57 -11.32 2.97 7.95
CA ALA A 57 -10.86 1.76 8.63
C ALA A 57 -9.84 2.06 9.77
N GLY A 58 -9.41 3.31 9.90
CA GLY A 58 -8.40 3.74 10.86
C GLY A 58 -6.97 3.37 10.45
N TRP A 59 -6.01 3.74 11.29
CA TRP A 59 -4.60 3.43 11.09
C TRP A 59 -3.89 3.21 12.42
N LYS A 60 -2.77 2.48 12.37
CA LYS A 60 -1.84 2.30 13.48
C LYS A 60 -0.68 3.28 13.33
N GLU A 61 -0.58 4.23 14.25
CA GLU A 61 0.55 5.17 14.30
C GLU A 61 1.70 4.57 15.10
N LEU A 62 2.79 4.20 14.41
CA LEU A 62 4.03 3.74 15.05
C LEU A 62 4.96 4.92 15.35
N LYS A 63 4.98 5.89 14.44
CA LYS A 63 5.65 7.18 14.54
C LYS A 63 4.83 8.21 13.75
N PRO A 64 5.00 9.53 13.97
CA PRO A 64 4.23 10.55 13.25
C PRO A 64 4.32 10.43 11.71
N TYR A 65 5.45 9.95 11.19
CA TYR A 65 5.68 9.73 9.76
C TYR A 65 5.45 8.29 9.29
N LEU A 66 5.12 7.37 10.21
CA LEU A 66 4.92 5.94 9.95
C LEU A 66 3.55 5.52 10.49
N ARG A 67 2.54 5.75 9.65
CA ARG A 67 1.13 5.44 9.90
C ARG A 67 0.71 4.31 8.98
N VAL A 68 0.41 3.15 9.56
CA VAL A 68 0.05 1.92 8.83
C VAL A 68 -1.46 1.82 8.75
N THR A 69 -2.01 1.67 7.54
CA THR A 69 -3.45 1.57 7.30
C THR A 69 -3.73 0.35 6.41
N PRO A 70 -4.86 -0.36 6.58
CA PRO A 70 -5.29 -1.35 5.59
C PRO A 70 -5.38 -0.73 4.20
N GLN A 71 -5.18 -1.54 3.15
CA GLN A 71 -5.29 -1.04 1.79
C GLN A 71 -6.71 -0.51 1.50
N PRO A 72 -6.86 0.74 1.04
CA PRO A 72 -8.16 1.43 1.03
C PRO A 72 -9.19 0.87 0.04
N ASN A 73 -8.77 0.18 -1.02
CA ASN A 73 -9.68 -0.47 -1.98
C ASN A 73 -9.90 -1.98 -1.68
N LYS A 74 -9.41 -2.49 -0.55
CA LYS A 74 -9.58 -3.88 -0.13
C LYS A 74 -10.05 -3.91 1.32
N VAL A 75 -11.29 -4.34 1.54
CA VAL A 75 -11.82 -4.51 2.89
C VAL A 75 -11.34 -5.86 3.44
N LYS A 76 -10.47 -5.86 4.46
CA LYS A 76 -10.17 -7.06 5.26
C LYS A 76 -11.36 -7.35 6.18
N GLY A 77 -12.44 -7.83 5.60
CA GLY A 77 -13.62 -8.31 6.30
C GLY A 77 -14.22 -9.41 5.42
N GLU A 78 -14.26 -10.64 5.96
CA GLU A 78 -14.74 -11.87 5.31
C GLU A 78 -13.69 -12.60 4.44
N GLY A 79 -12.85 -13.45 5.06
CA GLY A 79 -12.32 -14.60 4.32
C GLY A 79 -10.89 -15.08 4.55
N GLN A 80 -10.15 -14.67 5.59
CA GLN A 80 -8.86 -15.31 5.91
C GLN A 80 -8.73 -15.62 7.41
N SER A 81 -9.37 -16.71 7.81
CA SER A 81 -8.91 -17.59 8.87
C SER A 81 -8.14 -18.75 8.24
N ALA A 82 -7.01 -19.12 8.87
CA ALA A 82 -6.04 -20.18 8.54
C ALA A 82 -4.80 -19.71 7.78
#